data_AF-A0A9Q0DVV4-F1
#
_entry.id   AF-A0A9Q0DVV4-F1
#
_cell.length_a   1.000
_cell.length_b   1.000
_cell.length_c   1.000
_cell.angle_alpha   90.00
_cell.angle_beta   90.00
_cell.angle_gamma   90.00
#
_symmetry.space_group_name_H-M   'P 1'
#
loop_
_entity.id
_entity.type
_entity.pdbx_description
1 polymer ?
#
loop_
_entity_poly.entity_id
_entity_poly.type
_entity_poly.pdbx_seq_one_letter_code
_entity_poly.pdbx_strand_id
1 'polypeptide(L)'
;MIKECGYLVVHSGAGISTSSGIPDFRGPKGVWTMEEKGETPKFDTTFEDARPSLTHMALLGLYKAGYLKYLISQNVDGLHVRSGFPRDALSELHGN
;
A
#
# COMPACT_ATOMS: atom_id res chain seq x y z
N MET A 1 -10.70 19.42 7.14
CA MET A 1 -10.08 18.81 5.94
C MET A 1 -10.79 17.52 5.47
N ILE A 2 -10.64 16.34 6.10
CA ILE A 2 -11.28 15.10 5.58
C ILE A 2 -12.82 15.16 5.65
N LYS A 3 -13.39 15.52 6.79
CA LYS A 3 -14.86 15.56 6.99
C LYS A 3 -15.58 16.58 6.10
N GLU A 4 -14.86 17.59 5.61
CA GLU A 4 -15.38 18.67 4.77
C GLU A 4 -15.10 18.42 3.28
N CYS A 5 -14.32 17.37 2.95
CA CYS A 5 -13.97 17.05 1.58
C CYS A 5 -15.13 16.33 0.89
N GLY A 6 -15.62 16.87 -0.23
CA GLY A 6 -16.67 16.22 -1.01
C GLY A 6 -16.18 14.97 -1.76
N TYR A 7 -14.89 14.89 -2.08
CA TYR A 7 -14.31 13.79 -2.84
C TYR A 7 -12.84 13.54 -2.46
N LEU A 8 -12.61 12.63 -1.52
CA LEU A 8 -11.25 12.25 -1.12
C LEU A 8 -10.71 11.16 -2.03
N VAL A 9 -9.51 11.39 -2.56
CA VAL A 9 -8.68 10.40 -3.25
C VAL A 9 -7.39 10.20 -2.46
N VAL A 10 -6.93 8.95 -2.35
CA VAL A 10 -5.66 8.62 -1.70
C VAL A 10 -4.73 7.99 -2.73
N HIS A 11 -3.46 8.40 -2.69
CA HIS A 11 -2.37 7.76 -3.41
C HIS A 11 -1.52 6.96 -2.42
N SER A 12 -1.22 5.71 -2.74
CA SER A 12 -0.39 4.83 -1.91
C SER A 12 0.82 4.28 -2.68
N GLY A 13 1.91 4.09 -1.94
CA GLY A 13 3.15 3.49 -2.42
C GLY A 13 3.74 2.53 -1.38
N ALA A 14 4.89 1.93 -1.70
CA ALA A 14 5.41 0.77 -0.96
C ALA A 14 5.61 1.00 0.55
N GLY A 15 5.77 2.25 0.99
CA GLY A 15 5.90 2.62 2.39
C GLY A 15 4.77 2.07 3.29
N ILE A 16 3.53 1.95 2.80
CA ILE A 16 2.41 1.45 3.62
C ILE A 16 2.49 -0.06 3.92
N SER A 17 3.36 -0.79 3.21
CA SER A 17 3.55 -2.23 3.31
C SER A 17 4.83 -2.61 4.09
N THR A 18 5.66 -1.63 4.45
CA THR A 18 6.88 -1.84 5.26
C THR A 18 6.59 -2.48 6.62
N SER A 19 5.53 -2.05 7.30
CA SER A 19 5.06 -2.67 8.55
C SER A 19 4.46 -4.07 8.38
N SER A 20 4.20 -4.49 7.15
CA SER A 20 3.78 -5.86 6.80
C SER A 20 4.96 -6.76 6.44
N GLY A 21 6.22 -6.28 6.55
CA GLY A 21 7.43 -7.05 6.26
C GLY A 21 7.88 -7.03 4.79
N ILE A 22 7.24 -6.20 3.95
CA ILE A 22 7.62 -5.99 2.56
C ILE A 22 8.45 -4.69 2.47
N PRO A 23 9.72 -4.73 2.03
CA PRO A 23 10.54 -3.54 1.95
C PRO A 23 9.95 -2.53 0.95
N ASP A 24 10.22 -1.25 1.17
CA ASP A 24 9.97 -0.24 0.15
C ASP A 24 11.06 -0.27 -0.94
N PHE A 25 10.99 0.68 -1.87
CA PHE A 25 11.96 0.76 -2.96
C PHE A 25 13.14 1.69 -2.68
N ARG A 26 12.94 2.81 -1.97
CA ARG A 26 13.92 3.91 -1.89
C ARG A 26 14.13 4.47 -0.48
N GLY A 27 13.55 3.84 0.53
CA GLY A 27 13.82 4.17 1.93
C GLY A 27 15.23 3.70 2.33
N PRO A 28 15.66 3.96 3.58
CA PRO A 28 17.02 3.64 4.03
C PRO A 28 17.45 2.17 3.83
N LYS A 29 16.48 1.25 3.78
CA LYS A 29 16.64 -0.20 3.53
C LYS A 29 15.82 -0.68 2.32
N GLY A 30 15.45 0.22 1.42
CA GLY A 30 14.63 -0.09 0.26
C GLY A 30 15.39 -0.87 -0.81
N VAL A 31 14.68 -1.59 -1.68
CA VAL A 31 15.26 -2.46 -2.72
C VAL A 31 16.38 -1.77 -3.51
N TRP A 32 16.11 -0.59 -4.08
CA TRP A 32 17.08 0.15 -4.88
C TRP A 32 18.21 0.75 -4.04
N THR A 33 17.91 1.18 -2.81
CA THR A 33 18.91 1.73 -1.89
C THR A 33 19.91 0.67 -1.40
N MET A 34 19.49 -0.58 -1.26
CA MET A 34 20.37 -1.69 -0.94
C MET A 34 21.18 -2.12 -2.16
N GLU A 35 20.55 -2.19 -3.34
CA GLU A 35 21.22 -2.51 -4.60
C GLU A 35 22.33 -1.49 -4.94
N GLU A 36 22.09 -0.19 -4.75
CA GLU A 36 23.10 0.88 -4.92
C GLU A 36 24.33 0.68 -4.01
N LYS A 37 24.18 -0.01 -2.89
CA LYS A 37 25.26 -0.36 -1.95
C LYS A 37 25.88 -1.74 -2.23
N GLY A 38 25.37 -2.48 -3.21
CA GLY A 38 25.75 -3.87 -3.44
C GLY A 38 25.22 -4.85 -2.38
N GLU A 39 24.17 -4.47 -1.65
CA GLU A 39 23.55 -5.27 -0.59
C GLU A 39 22.18 -5.82 -1.02
N THR A 40 21.72 -6.89 -0.37
CA THR A 40 20.42 -7.50 -0.66
C THR A 40 19.32 -6.90 0.24
N PRO A 41 18.14 -6.53 -0.29
CA PRO A 41 17.03 -6.10 0.53
C PRO A 41 16.49 -7.25 1.39
N LYS A 42 16.05 -6.91 2.61
CA LYS A 42 15.48 -7.88 3.53
C LYS A 42 13.96 -7.90 3.39
N PHE A 43 13.43 -9.10 3.17
CA PHE A 43 12.00 -9.40 3.28
C PHE A 43 11.77 -10.19 4.58
N ASP A 44 10.83 -9.74 5.40
CA ASP A 44 10.47 -10.44 6.64
C ASP A 44 9.29 -11.42 6.44
N THR A 45 8.69 -11.44 5.25
CA THR A 45 7.57 -12.30 4.85
C THR A 45 7.63 -12.60 3.35
N THR A 46 6.90 -13.62 2.93
CA THR A 46 6.50 -13.81 1.52
C THR A 46 5.36 -12.87 1.16
N PHE A 47 5.13 -12.63 -0.13
CA PHE A 47 3.96 -11.86 -0.56
C PHE A 47 2.66 -12.55 -0.17
N GLU A 48 2.61 -13.88 -0.27
CA GLU A 48 1.46 -14.72 0.05
C GLU A 48 1.07 -14.65 1.52
N ASP A 49 2.05 -14.61 2.43
CA ASP A 49 1.82 -14.59 3.88
C ASP A 49 1.66 -13.17 4.45
N ALA A 50 2.10 -12.14 3.71
CA ALA A 50 1.99 -10.75 4.14
C ALA A 50 0.54 -10.39 4.44
N ARG A 51 0.28 -9.77 5.60
CA ARG A 51 -1.06 -9.31 5.97
C ARG A 51 -1.22 -7.82 5.69
N PRO A 52 -2.42 -7.34 5.31
CA PRO A 52 -2.68 -5.91 5.18
C PRO A 52 -2.30 -5.15 6.46
N SER A 53 -1.53 -4.08 6.32
CA SER A 53 -1.12 -3.24 7.44
C SER A 53 -2.31 -2.47 8.04
N LEU A 54 -2.11 -1.84 9.20
CA LEU A 54 -3.12 -0.95 9.80
C LEU A 54 -3.56 0.14 8.81
N THR A 55 -2.65 0.67 7.99
CA THR A 55 -2.97 1.68 6.97
C THR A 55 -3.90 1.12 5.90
N HIS A 56 -3.68 -0.10 5.41
CA HIS A 56 -4.61 -0.75 4.46
C HIS A 56 -6.02 -0.87 5.07
N MET A 57 -6.09 -1.34 6.32
CA MET A 57 -7.37 -1.50 7.01
C MET A 57 -8.04 -0.16 7.32
N ALA A 58 -7.27 0.89 7.61
CA ALA A 58 -7.79 2.24 7.82
C ALA A 58 -8.35 2.84 6.52
N LEU A 59 -7.70 2.63 5.37
CA LEU A 59 -8.20 3.05 4.07
C LEU A 59 -9.52 2.34 3.73
N LEU A 60 -9.60 1.03 3.99
CA LEU A 60 -10.85 0.28 3.87
C LEU A 60 -11.94 0.85 4.79
N GLY A 61 -11.59 1.18 6.04
CA GLY A 61 -12.50 1.80 6.99
C GLY A 61 -13.03 3.16 6.52
N LEU A 62 -12.15 4.02 5.99
CA LEU A 62 -12.51 5.31 5.41
C LEU A 62 -13.41 5.17 4.18
N TYR A 63 -13.17 4.16 3.35
CA TYR A 63 -14.04 3.85 2.20
C TYR A 63 -15.43 3.40 2.67
N LYS A 64 -15.49 2.43 3.60
CA LYS A 64 -16.75 1.94 4.17
C LYS A 64 -17.56 3.02 4.90
N ALA A 65 -16.88 3.99 5.51
CA ALA A 65 -17.50 5.15 6.15
C ALA A 65 -17.92 6.24 5.14
N GLY A 66 -17.65 6.06 3.84
CA GLY A 66 -18.04 7.00 2.78
C GLY A 66 -17.15 8.23 2.66
N TYR A 67 -16.01 8.29 3.36
CA TYR A 67 -15.06 9.40 3.25
C TYR A 67 -14.14 9.25 2.04
N LEU A 68 -13.48 8.09 1.91
CA LEU A 68 -12.60 7.79 0.78
C LEU A 68 -13.42 7.35 -0.42
N LYS A 69 -13.23 8.01 -1.57
CA LYS A 69 -13.97 7.73 -2.80
C LYS A 69 -13.18 6.88 -3.79
N TYR A 70 -11.86 7.06 -3.82
CA TYR A 70 -11.02 6.34 -4.75
C TYR A 70 -9.60 6.17 -4.21
N LEU A 71 -8.99 5.02 -4.51
CA LEU A 71 -7.63 4.69 -4.13
C LEU A 71 -6.79 4.44 -5.39
N ILE A 72 -5.66 5.12 -5.47
CA ILE A 72 -4.67 4.94 -6.53
C ILE A 72 -3.44 4.32 -5.87
N SER A 73 -3.01 3.16 -6.35
CA SER A 73 -1.85 2.46 -5.80
C SER A 73 -0.76 2.25 -6.84
N GLN A 74 0.48 2.46 -6.39
CA GLN A 74 1.70 2.08 -7.10
C GLN A 74 2.24 0.71 -6.63
N ASN A 75 1.58 0.08 -5.65
CA ASN A 75 2.03 -1.19 -5.10
C ASN A 75 1.65 -2.34 -6.03
N VAL A 76 2.49 -3.37 -6.01
CA VAL A 76 2.30 -4.65 -6.69
C VAL A 76 2.22 -5.81 -5.69
N ASP A 77 1.90 -5.50 -4.42
CA ASP A 77 1.89 -6.48 -3.32
C ASP A 77 0.52 -7.16 -3.12
N GLY A 78 -0.51 -6.71 -3.84
CA GLY A 78 -1.88 -7.20 -3.77
C GLY A 78 -2.61 -6.94 -2.43
N LEU A 79 -2.01 -6.22 -1.48
CA LEU A 79 -2.55 -6.09 -0.12
C LEU A 79 -3.83 -5.26 -0.06
N HIS A 80 -4.04 -4.32 -0.98
CA HIS A 80 -5.32 -3.60 -1.07
C HIS A 80 -6.47 -4.54 -1.42
N VAL A 81 -6.31 -5.36 -2.46
CA VAL A 81 -7.33 -6.36 -2.85
C VAL A 81 -7.53 -7.37 -1.72
N ARG A 82 -6.44 -7.89 -1.14
CA ARG A 82 -6.50 -8.88 -0.04
C ARG A 82 -7.05 -8.31 1.27
N SER A 83 -7.02 -7.00 1.47
CA SER A 83 -7.72 -6.34 2.59
C SER A 83 -9.25 -6.34 2.43
N GLY A 84 -9.74 -6.59 1.21
CA GLY A 84 -11.16 -6.45 0.85
C GLY A 84 -11.52 -5.06 0.34
N PHE A 85 -10.54 -4.24 -0.08
CA PHE A 85 -10.80 -2.97 -0.75
C PHE A 85 -11.42 -3.24 -2.13
N PRO A 86 -12.53 -2.58 -2.50
CA PRO A 86 -13.26 -2.95 -3.71
C PRO A 86 -12.53 -2.47 -4.98
N ARG A 87 -12.48 -3.35 -5.97
CA ARG A 87 -11.70 -3.17 -7.21
C ARG A 87 -12.23 -2.06 -8.11
N ASP A 88 -13.53 -1.75 -8.04
CA ASP A 88 -14.15 -0.64 -8.79
C ASP A 88 -13.75 0.75 -8.26
N ALA A 89 -13.23 0.82 -7.03
CA ALA A 89 -12.72 2.04 -6.41
C ALA A 89 -11.18 2.06 -6.27
N LEU A 90 -10.48 1.16 -6.96
CA LEU A 90 -9.03 0.98 -6.88
C LEU A 90 -8.39 0.99 -8.28
N SER A 91 -7.33 1.78 -8.45
CA SER A 91 -6.43 1.68 -9.61
C SER A 91 -5.06 1.14 -9.20
N GLU A 92 -4.67 0.01 -9.79
CA GLU A 92 -3.38 -0.67 -9.58
C GLU A 92 -2.43 -0.30 -10.74
N LEU A 93 -1.78 0.86 -10.64
CA LEU A 93 -1.08 1.48 -11.78
C LEU A 93 0.13 0.69 -12.28
N HIS A 94 0.73 -0.15 -11.42
CA HIS A 94 1.91 -0.94 -11.74
C HIS A 94 1.62 -2.45 -11.81
N GLY A 95 0.34 -2.86 -11.71
CA GLY A 95 -0.07 -4.27 -11.63
C GLY A 95 -0.34 -4.75 -10.20
N ASN A 96 -0.62 -6.05 -10.09
CA ASN A 96 -0.87 -6.80 -8.84
C ASN A 96 -0.22 -8.18 -8.98
#